data_AF-A0A7C5MHX1-F1
#
_entry.id   AF-A0A7C5MHX1-F1
#
_cell.length_a   1.000
_cell.length_b   1.000
_cell.length_c   1.000
_cell.angle_alpha   90.00
_cell.angle_beta   90.00
_cell.angle_gamma   90.00
#
_symmetry.space_group_name_H-M   'P 1'
#
loop_
_entity.id
_entity.type
_entity.pdbx_description
1 polymer ?
#
loop_
_entity_poly.entity_id
_entity_poly.type
_entity_poly.pdbx_seq_one_letter_code
_entity_poly.pdbx_strand_id
1 'polypeptide(L)'
;MVKGNRFFEQFDYHELLGILENHGILSFYHQRASELQVSLFVDPYGIHGINHARRVLMLALILSFLNGLGQKDKDILVLAALYHDIGRTHNGRCTVHGEHSYKKMVKLNLVPAMEPHELILLKYIIENHCIEDDRAFKNAEQFHTDRHRAIELLKLLKDADNLDRVRLGDLDVRYLRTPYARQLVTVAEMLFQEISQVEEDTCNKVLEFSGDRFCSRCGGIHIRNAQEAMQVAEAFGIGLVLDTCYCEECGCARVGDAIKILYQKIMETPDNPLGARARAIDEIRLRRAKYYN
;
A
#
# COMPACT_ATOMS: atom_id res chain seq x y z
N MET A 1 8.96 8.40 -16.99
CA MET A 1 9.94 9.51 -17.12
C MET A 1 9.61 10.59 -16.10
N VAL A 2 10.52 10.87 -15.17
CA VAL A 2 10.39 11.99 -14.21
C VAL A 2 10.36 13.32 -14.95
N LYS A 3 9.33 14.14 -14.71
CA LYS A 3 9.16 15.48 -15.33
C LYS A 3 9.71 16.57 -14.41
N GLY A 4 10.48 17.52 -14.95
CA GLY A 4 11.03 18.69 -14.24
C GLY A 4 12.56 18.67 -14.06
N ASN A 5 13.13 19.81 -13.66
CA ASN A 5 14.58 20.08 -13.69
C ASN A 5 15.33 19.35 -12.57
N ARG A 6 16.40 18.60 -12.90
CA ARG A 6 17.16 17.72 -11.98
C ARG A 6 18.42 18.40 -11.42
N PHE A 7 18.26 19.30 -10.45
CA PHE A 7 19.41 19.94 -9.79
C PHE A 7 19.44 19.76 -8.26
N PHE A 8 18.79 18.72 -7.73
CA PHE A 8 18.87 18.39 -6.31
C PHE A 8 19.78 17.17 -6.10
N GLU A 9 20.75 17.31 -5.20
CA GLU A 9 21.50 16.18 -4.67
C GLU A 9 20.52 15.16 -4.05
N GLN A 10 20.59 13.91 -4.50
CA GLN A 10 19.70 12.85 -4.06
C GLN A 10 20.31 12.10 -2.89
N PHE A 11 19.46 11.61 -1.98
CA PHE A 11 19.90 10.68 -0.95
C PHE A 11 20.32 9.34 -1.57
N ASP A 12 21.40 8.76 -1.07
CA ASP A 12 21.72 7.37 -1.32
C ASP A 12 20.73 6.47 -0.58
N TYR A 13 20.21 5.47 -1.30
CA TYR A 13 19.17 4.60 -0.79
C TYR A 13 19.65 3.71 0.36
N HIS A 14 20.81 3.07 0.20
CA HIS A 14 21.33 2.11 1.17
C HIS A 14 21.85 2.81 2.43
N GLU A 15 22.52 3.95 2.27
CA GLU A 15 22.94 4.79 3.40
C GLU A 15 21.73 5.25 4.22
N LEU A 16 20.70 5.79 3.55
CA LEU A 16 19.49 6.24 4.22
C LEU A 16 18.79 5.09 4.94
N LEU A 17 18.63 3.92 4.31
CA LEU A 17 18.06 2.75 4.99
C LEU A 17 18.82 2.36 6.25
N GLY A 18 20.16 2.35 6.21
CA GLY A 18 20.98 2.06 7.38
C GLY A 18 20.76 3.07 8.52
N ILE A 19 20.60 4.35 8.19
CA ILE A 19 20.25 5.39 9.16
C ILE A 19 18.85 5.12 9.75
N LEU A 20 17.85 4.83 8.93
CA LEU A 20 16.48 4.58 9.38
C LEU A 20 16.40 3.35 10.29
N GLU A 21 17.15 2.29 9.97
CA GLU A 21 17.22 1.08 10.79
C GLU A 21 17.80 1.36 12.18
N ASN A 22 18.93 2.07 12.23
CA ASN A 22 19.57 2.45 13.48
C ASN A 22 18.68 3.33 14.38
N HIS A 23 17.73 4.06 13.79
CA HIS A 23 16.76 4.89 14.52
C HIS A 23 15.43 4.16 14.79
N GLY A 24 15.32 2.87 14.49
CA GLY A 24 14.10 2.07 14.70
C GLY A 24 12.93 2.47 13.81
N ILE A 25 13.17 3.18 12.70
CA ILE A 25 12.11 3.62 11.79
C ILE A 25 11.61 2.44 10.95
N LEU A 26 12.49 1.52 10.56
CA LEU A 26 12.08 0.33 9.79
C LEU A 26 11.18 -0.60 10.62
N SER A 27 11.53 -0.84 11.88
CA SER A 27 10.68 -1.65 12.78
C SER A 27 9.32 -0.98 13.02
N PHE A 28 9.31 0.34 13.22
CA PHE A 28 8.07 1.11 13.33
C PHE A 28 7.25 1.06 12.03
N TYR A 29 7.89 1.18 10.87
CA TYR A 29 7.24 1.01 9.57
C TYR A 29 6.54 -0.35 9.48
N HIS A 30 7.24 -1.46 9.79
CA HIS A 30 6.66 -2.80 9.72
C HIS A 30 5.47 -2.97 10.66
N GLN A 31 5.58 -2.46 11.89
CA GLN A 31 4.48 -2.45 12.85
C GLN A 31 3.25 -1.75 12.27
N ARG A 32 3.41 -0.51 11.80
CA ARG A 32 2.30 0.31 11.29
C ARG A 32 1.73 -0.22 9.97
N ALA A 33 2.58 -0.73 9.08
CA ALA A 33 2.17 -1.33 7.81
C ALA A 33 1.34 -2.61 7.99
N SER A 34 1.53 -3.34 9.10
CA SER A 34 0.74 -4.54 9.43
C SER A 34 -0.72 -4.24 9.78
N GLU A 35 -1.06 -2.98 10.09
CA GLU A 35 -2.43 -2.55 10.39
C GLU A 35 -3.29 -2.40 9.14
N LEU A 36 -2.67 -2.35 7.95
CA LEU A 36 -3.39 -2.28 6.68
C LEU A 36 -4.07 -3.60 6.37
N GLN A 37 -5.41 -3.57 6.34
CA GLN A 37 -6.22 -4.70 5.92
C GLN A 37 -6.72 -4.48 4.48
N VAL A 38 -6.70 -5.53 3.66
CA VAL A 38 -7.16 -5.47 2.27
C VAL A 38 -8.63 -5.06 2.16
N SER A 39 -9.45 -5.39 3.17
CA SER A 39 -10.87 -5.03 3.27
C SER A 39 -11.12 -3.51 3.36
N LEU A 40 -10.09 -2.73 3.67
CA LEU A 40 -10.18 -1.27 3.72
C LEU A 40 -10.23 -0.62 2.34
N PHE A 41 -9.87 -1.33 1.27
CA PHE A 41 -9.79 -0.78 -0.08
C PHE A 41 -10.86 -1.39 -0.98
N VAL A 42 -11.42 -0.59 -1.88
CA VAL A 42 -12.32 -1.11 -2.93
C VAL A 42 -11.53 -1.96 -3.94
N ASP A 43 -10.33 -1.49 -4.29
CA ASP A 43 -9.38 -2.17 -5.15
C ASP A 43 -8.04 -2.31 -4.41
N PRO A 44 -7.91 -3.29 -3.48
CA PRO A 44 -6.73 -3.43 -2.63
C PRO A 44 -5.44 -3.72 -3.39
N TYR A 45 -5.53 -4.14 -4.65
CA TYR A 45 -4.38 -4.53 -5.47
C TYR A 45 -4.14 -3.60 -6.66
N GLY A 46 -5.06 -2.67 -6.91
CA GLY A 46 -4.90 -1.62 -7.90
C GLY A 46 -3.90 -0.55 -7.49
N ILE A 47 -3.85 0.49 -8.32
CA ILE A 47 -2.84 1.56 -8.22
C ILE A 47 -2.95 2.40 -6.94
N HIS A 48 -4.09 2.36 -6.24
CA HIS A 48 -4.36 3.02 -4.96
C HIS A 48 -4.57 2.02 -3.80
N GLY A 49 -4.10 0.77 -3.98
CA GLY A 49 -4.27 -0.31 -3.02
C GLY A 49 -3.23 -0.37 -1.90
N ILE A 50 -3.08 -1.54 -1.29
CA ILE A 50 -2.27 -1.73 -0.08
C ILE A 50 -0.79 -1.40 -0.28
N ASN A 51 -0.22 -1.71 -1.44
CA ASN A 51 1.19 -1.45 -1.72
C ASN A 51 1.47 0.04 -1.93
N HIS A 52 0.49 0.78 -2.47
CA HIS A 52 0.56 2.23 -2.53
C HIS A 52 0.57 2.83 -1.12
N ALA A 53 -0.38 2.44 -0.27
CA ALA A 53 -0.40 2.90 1.13
C ALA A 53 0.89 2.58 1.89
N ARG A 54 1.48 1.39 1.68
CA ARG A 54 2.78 1.00 2.26
C ARG A 54 3.93 1.89 1.80
N ARG A 55 4.07 2.13 0.50
CA ARG A 55 5.14 3.01 -0.01
C ARG A 55 4.97 4.45 0.45
N VAL A 56 3.73 4.96 0.45
CA VAL A 56 3.42 6.29 1.01
C VAL A 56 3.73 6.36 2.50
N LEU A 57 3.43 5.32 3.29
CA LEU A 57 3.82 5.26 4.70
C LEU A 57 5.34 5.33 4.89
N MET A 58 6.11 4.54 4.13
CA MET A 58 7.58 4.56 4.21
C MET A 58 8.13 5.95 3.87
N LEU A 59 7.68 6.54 2.76
CA LEU A 59 8.07 7.88 2.32
C LEU A 59 7.68 8.96 3.34
N ALA A 60 6.50 8.84 3.95
CA ALA A 60 6.05 9.74 5.00
C ALA A 60 6.90 9.64 6.28
N LEU A 61 7.35 8.43 6.65
CA LEU A 61 8.26 8.23 7.78
C LEU A 61 9.66 8.80 7.50
N ILE A 62 10.17 8.62 6.29
CA ILE A 62 11.44 9.22 5.85
C ILE A 62 11.34 10.75 5.92
N LEU A 63 10.29 11.32 5.35
CA LEU A 63 10.05 12.76 5.38
C LEU A 63 9.88 13.28 6.81
N SER A 64 9.19 12.54 7.67
CA SER A 64 9.06 12.86 9.09
C SER A 64 10.42 12.93 9.80
N PHE A 65 11.27 11.93 9.56
CA PHE A 65 12.62 11.87 10.13
C PHE A 65 13.52 13.02 9.63
N LEU A 66 13.58 13.24 8.31
CA LEU A 66 14.43 14.28 7.73
C LEU A 66 14.01 15.69 8.13
N ASN A 67 12.72 15.93 8.32
CA ASN A 67 12.20 17.21 8.81
C ASN A 67 12.22 17.33 10.35
N GLY A 68 12.69 16.31 11.08
CA GLY A 68 12.81 16.36 12.54
C GLY A 68 11.46 16.48 13.28
N LEU A 69 10.40 15.86 12.75
CA LEU A 69 9.08 15.94 13.36
C LEU A 69 9.05 15.33 14.77
N GLY A 70 8.33 15.99 15.67
CA GLY A 70 8.02 15.44 16.98
C GLY A 70 7.10 14.21 16.88
N GLN A 71 7.06 13.39 17.93
CA GLN A 71 6.32 12.13 17.95
C GLN A 71 4.83 12.30 17.58
N LYS A 72 4.16 13.31 18.14
CA LYS A 72 2.73 13.59 17.86
C LYS A 72 2.45 13.86 16.39
N ASP A 73 3.31 14.63 15.73
CA ASP A 73 3.18 14.97 14.31
C ASP A 73 3.49 13.78 13.40
N LYS A 74 4.48 12.97 13.79
CA LYS A 74 4.76 11.69 13.14
C LYS A 74 3.56 10.75 13.22
N ASP A 75 2.92 10.61 14.38
CA ASP A 75 1.78 9.72 14.56
C ASP A 75 0.57 10.15 13.71
N ILE A 76 0.29 11.46 13.64
CA ILE A 76 -0.73 12.02 12.76
C ILE A 76 -0.40 11.74 11.27
N LEU A 77 0.84 11.98 10.86
CA LEU A 77 1.26 11.78 9.47
C LEU A 77 1.19 10.29 9.08
N VAL A 78 1.53 9.38 9.99
CA VAL A 78 1.41 7.93 9.80
C VAL A 78 -0.04 7.49 9.61
N LEU A 79 -0.96 7.95 10.46
CA LEU A 79 -2.38 7.66 10.31
C LEU A 79 -2.92 8.20 8.99
N ALA A 80 -2.51 9.41 8.61
CA ALA A 80 -2.89 9.99 7.34
C ALA A 80 -2.38 9.18 6.15
N ALA A 81 -1.10 8.77 6.16
CA ALA A 81 -0.50 7.95 5.10
C ALA A 81 -1.21 6.60 4.94
N LEU A 82 -1.48 5.90 6.05
CA LEU A 82 -2.17 4.60 6.05
C LEU A 82 -3.56 4.67 5.42
N TYR A 83 -4.29 5.76 5.68
CA TYR A 83 -5.74 5.81 5.44
C TYR A 83 -6.18 6.86 4.42
N HIS A 84 -5.30 7.65 3.82
CA HIS A 84 -5.71 8.75 2.94
C HIS A 84 -6.59 8.31 1.75
N ASP A 85 -6.38 7.10 1.22
CA ASP A 85 -7.03 6.61 -0.01
C ASP A 85 -8.14 5.55 0.21
N ILE A 86 -8.45 5.16 1.45
CA ILE A 86 -9.44 4.09 1.74
C ILE A 86 -10.89 4.43 1.34
N GLY A 87 -11.15 5.72 1.09
CA GLY A 87 -12.43 6.28 0.64
C GLY A 87 -12.57 6.35 -0.88
N ARG A 88 -11.57 5.89 -1.66
CA ARG A 88 -11.68 5.79 -3.12
C ARG A 88 -12.70 4.76 -3.54
N THR A 89 -13.45 5.09 -4.59
CA THR A 89 -14.40 4.20 -5.28
C THR A 89 -13.98 3.90 -6.72
N HIS A 90 -12.94 4.58 -7.22
CA HIS A 90 -12.38 4.41 -8.55
C HIS A 90 -10.93 4.94 -8.63
N ASN A 91 -10.24 4.63 -9.73
CA ASN A 91 -8.83 4.99 -9.96
C ASN A 91 -8.61 6.38 -10.60
N GLY A 92 -9.67 7.05 -11.05
CA GLY A 92 -9.58 8.39 -11.63
C GLY A 92 -9.29 9.52 -10.62
N ARG A 93 -9.11 10.75 -11.14
CA ARG A 93 -9.02 11.97 -10.32
C ARG A 93 -10.31 12.15 -9.53
N CYS A 94 -10.18 12.43 -8.24
CA CYS A 94 -11.31 12.60 -7.34
C CYS A 94 -10.94 13.65 -6.29
N THR A 95 -11.83 14.61 -6.04
CA THR A 95 -11.60 15.71 -5.07
C THR A 95 -12.35 15.51 -3.75
N VAL A 96 -12.97 14.35 -3.56
CA VAL A 96 -13.82 14.05 -2.38
C VAL A 96 -13.42 12.77 -1.65
N HIS A 97 -12.47 11.99 -2.19
CA HIS A 97 -12.07 10.73 -1.55
C HIS A 97 -11.41 10.95 -0.19
N GLY A 98 -10.73 12.09 0.03
CA GLY A 98 -10.23 12.46 1.36
C GLY A 98 -11.34 12.52 2.42
N GLU A 99 -12.47 13.17 2.12
CA GLU A 99 -13.63 13.21 3.01
C GLU A 99 -14.21 11.82 3.26
N HIS A 100 -14.32 11.01 2.22
CA HIS A 100 -14.79 9.62 2.35
C HIS A 100 -13.83 8.76 3.19
N SER A 101 -12.52 8.94 3.00
CA SER A 101 -11.47 8.24 3.73
C SER A 101 -11.54 8.56 5.21
N TYR A 102 -11.64 9.84 5.58
CA TYR A 102 -11.78 10.24 6.98
C TYR A 102 -13.07 9.69 7.60
N LYS A 103 -14.21 9.80 6.91
CA LYS A 103 -15.50 9.23 7.39
C LYS A 103 -15.41 7.72 7.60
N LYS A 104 -14.77 6.99 6.68
CA LYS A 104 -14.58 5.54 6.78
C LYS A 104 -13.65 5.18 7.95
N MET A 105 -12.55 5.91 8.12
CA MET A 105 -11.60 5.74 9.21
C MET A 105 -12.28 5.89 10.58
N VAL A 106 -13.09 6.94 10.76
CA VAL A 106 -13.87 7.16 12.00
C VAL A 106 -14.93 6.08 12.19
N LYS A 107 -15.70 5.75 11.15
CA LYS A 107 -16.76 4.71 11.22
C LYS A 107 -16.21 3.35 11.65
N LEU A 108 -14.99 3.02 11.23
CA LEU A 108 -14.34 1.75 11.52
C LEU A 108 -13.48 1.78 12.80
N ASN A 109 -13.52 2.87 13.57
CA ASN A 109 -12.72 3.05 14.80
C ASN A 109 -11.21 2.79 14.58
N LEU A 110 -10.68 3.22 13.42
CA LEU A 110 -9.25 3.07 13.10
C LEU A 110 -8.36 4.15 13.74
N VAL A 111 -8.98 5.18 14.35
CA VAL A 111 -8.26 6.25 15.03
C VAL A 111 -8.03 5.84 16.48
N PRO A 112 -6.78 5.82 16.97
CA PRO A 112 -6.51 5.60 18.38
C PRO A 112 -7.06 6.76 19.23
N ALA A 113 -7.06 6.60 20.56
CA ALA A 113 -7.36 7.70 21.47
C ALA A 113 -6.37 8.86 21.22
N MET A 114 -6.91 10.02 20.88
CA MET A 114 -6.16 11.20 20.44
C MET A 114 -6.87 12.46 20.94
N GLU A 115 -6.09 13.51 21.21
CA GLU A 115 -6.65 14.78 21.65
C GLU A 115 -7.55 15.40 20.57
N PRO A 116 -8.65 16.09 20.93
CA PRO A 116 -9.58 16.65 19.94
C PRO A 116 -8.93 17.55 18.89
N HIS A 117 -7.91 18.33 19.28
CA HIS A 117 -7.19 19.22 18.36
C HIS A 117 -6.28 18.47 17.38
N GLU A 118 -5.72 17.32 17.78
CA GLU A 118 -4.95 16.43 16.91
C GLU A 118 -5.87 15.70 15.93
N LEU A 119 -7.08 15.33 16.36
CA LEU A 119 -8.10 14.74 15.49
C LEU A 119 -8.55 15.73 14.40
N ILE A 120 -8.74 17.01 14.74
CA ILE A 120 -9.04 18.08 13.77
C ILE A 120 -7.90 18.22 12.75
N LEU A 121 -6.66 18.12 13.19
CA LEU A 121 -5.47 18.18 12.34
C LEU A 121 -5.39 16.96 11.40
N LEU A 122 -5.60 15.75 11.91
CA LEU A 122 -5.68 14.53 11.10
C LEU A 122 -6.78 14.62 10.04
N LYS A 123 -7.96 15.11 10.45
CA LYS A 123 -9.08 15.37 9.53
C LYS A 123 -8.68 16.31 8.41
N TYR A 124 -8.08 17.46 8.76
CA TYR A 124 -7.62 18.44 7.77
C TYR A 124 -6.69 17.80 6.75
N ILE A 125 -5.67 17.06 7.21
CA ILE A 125 -4.65 16.47 6.34
C ILE A 125 -5.30 15.47 5.36
N ILE A 126 -6.13 14.55 5.87
CA ILE A 126 -6.77 13.53 5.04
C ILE A 126 -7.80 14.16 4.10
N GLU A 127 -8.63 15.09 4.53
CA GLU A 127 -9.65 15.67 3.65
C GLU A 127 -9.04 16.50 2.51
N ASN A 128 -7.90 17.15 2.76
CA ASN A 128 -7.31 18.11 1.83
C ASN A 128 -6.16 17.55 0.97
N HIS A 129 -5.73 16.29 1.17
CA HIS A 129 -4.67 15.70 0.34
C HIS A 129 -5.07 15.58 -1.14
N CYS A 130 -6.36 15.35 -1.41
CA CYS A 130 -6.88 15.07 -2.75
C CYS A 130 -7.27 16.29 -3.60
N ILE A 131 -7.05 17.50 -3.09
CA ILE A 131 -7.42 18.76 -3.77
C ILE A 131 -6.19 19.63 -4.03
N GLU A 132 -6.34 20.65 -4.88
CA GLU A 132 -5.25 21.56 -5.23
C GLU A 132 -4.75 22.39 -4.03
N ASP A 133 -3.45 22.72 -4.04
CA ASP A 133 -2.75 23.37 -2.94
C ASP A 133 -3.39 24.69 -2.50
N ASP A 134 -3.77 25.56 -3.43
CA ASP A 134 -4.41 26.85 -3.12
C ASP A 134 -5.70 26.67 -2.30
N ARG A 135 -6.51 25.67 -2.68
CA ARG A 135 -7.76 25.36 -1.98
C ARG A 135 -7.47 24.72 -0.63
N ALA A 136 -6.56 23.76 -0.58
CA ALA A 136 -6.17 23.08 0.65
C ALA A 136 -5.63 24.05 1.70
N PHE A 137 -4.69 24.93 1.33
CA PHE A 137 -4.06 25.88 2.26
C PHE A 137 -5.02 26.97 2.73
N LYS A 138 -6.02 27.33 1.92
CA LYS A 138 -7.13 28.19 2.35
C LYS A 138 -8.05 27.48 3.33
N ASN A 139 -8.34 26.20 3.10
CA ASN A 139 -9.19 25.42 4.00
C ASN A 139 -8.59 25.35 5.42
N ALA A 140 -7.27 25.44 5.59
CA ALA A 140 -6.65 25.48 6.92
C ALA A 140 -7.20 26.59 7.83
N GLU A 141 -7.69 27.71 7.27
CA GLU A 141 -8.30 28.81 8.01
C GLU A 141 -9.64 28.43 8.65
N GLN A 142 -10.28 27.37 8.15
CA GLN A 142 -11.58 26.88 8.62
C GLN A 142 -11.44 25.78 9.67
N PHE A 143 -10.24 25.23 9.85
CA PHE A 143 -9.96 24.24 10.87
C PHE A 143 -9.41 24.97 12.10
N HIS A 144 -10.03 24.75 13.26
CA HIS A 144 -9.60 25.32 14.54
C HIS A 144 -8.30 24.64 15.05
N THR A 145 -7.23 24.73 14.27
CA THR A 145 -5.92 24.12 14.52
C THR A 145 -4.80 25.10 14.17
N ASP A 146 -3.56 24.75 14.52
CA ASP A 146 -2.39 25.52 14.10
C ASP A 146 -2.24 25.42 12.57
N ARG A 147 -2.52 26.55 11.89
CA ARG A 147 -2.47 26.66 10.43
C ARG A 147 -1.10 26.28 9.85
N HIS A 148 -0.01 26.70 10.49
CA HIS A 148 1.34 26.45 9.98
C HIS A 148 1.64 24.95 10.03
N ARG A 149 1.46 24.37 11.22
CA ARG A 149 1.61 22.93 11.48
C ARG A 149 0.73 22.09 10.53
N ALA A 150 -0.52 22.51 10.32
CA ALA A 150 -1.45 21.84 9.42
C ALA A 150 -0.96 21.83 7.98
N ILE A 151 -0.54 22.97 7.46
CA ILE A 151 -0.02 23.10 6.10
C ILE A 151 1.27 22.29 5.93
N GLU A 152 2.16 22.28 6.92
CA GLU A 152 3.40 21.50 6.87
C GLU A 152 3.13 20.00 6.77
N LEU A 153 2.30 19.44 7.65
CA LEU A 153 1.98 18.02 7.60
C LEU A 153 1.25 17.63 6.32
N LEU A 154 0.37 18.50 5.83
CA LEU A 154 -0.29 18.27 4.54
C LEU A 154 0.72 18.24 3.39
N LYS A 155 1.71 19.15 3.37
CA LYS A 155 2.78 19.12 2.35
C LYS A 155 3.53 17.79 2.38
N LEU A 156 3.87 17.29 3.57
CA LEU A 156 4.60 16.01 3.71
C LEU A 156 3.78 14.82 3.22
N LEU A 157 2.49 14.75 3.55
CA LEU A 157 1.63 13.68 3.04
C LEU A 157 1.54 13.73 1.50
N LYS A 158 1.27 14.92 0.94
CA LYS A 158 1.13 15.06 -0.51
C LYS A 158 2.44 14.83 -1.26
N ASP A 159 3.57 15.13 -0.63
CA ASP A 159 4.89 14.81 -1.18
C ASP A 159 5.16 13.30 -1.15
N ALA A 160 4.81 12.60 -0.06
CA ALA A 160 4.92 11.14 0.02
C ALA A 160 4.02 10.45 -1.04
N ASP A 161 2.77 10.88 -1.19
CA ASP A 161 1.84 10.39 -2.22
C ASP A 161 2.37 10.67 -3.64
N ASN A 162 2.86 11.89 -3.88
CA ASN A 162 3.44 12.24 -5.17
C ASN A 162 4.71 11.46 -5.49
N LEU A 163 5.62 11.25 -4.52
CA LEU A 163 6.83 10.46 -4.71
C LEU A 163 6.49 9.03 -5.15
N ASP A 164 5.43 8.42 -4.60
CA ASP A 164 5.02 7.07 -5.01
C ASP A 164 4.62 6.99 -6.50
N ARG A 165 4.36 8.11 -7.18
CA ARG A 165 4.03 8.13 -8.62
C ARG A 165 5.17 7.66 -9.53
N VAL A 166 6.38 7.48 -9.01
CA VAL A 166 7.45 6.79 -9.75
C VAL A 166 6.99 5.43 -10.27
N ARG A 167 6.12 4.72 -9.54
CA ARG A 167 5.52 3.45 -9.97
C ARG A 167 4.68 3.54 -11.25
N LEU A 168 4.11 4.72 -11.52
CA LEU A 168 3.29 5.00 -12.70
C LEU A 168 4.12 5.61 -13.83
N GLY A 169 5.41 5.88 -13.57
CA GLY A 169 6.31 6.52 -14.53
C GLY A 169 5.96 7.98 -14.83
N ASP A 170 5.12 8.63 -14.01
CA ASP A 170 4.58 9.97 -14.27
C ASP A 170 4.80 11.00 -13.14
N LEU A 171 5.70 10.71 -12.20
CA LEU A 171 6.17 11.67 -11.20
C LEU A 171 6.58 13.00 -11.87
N ASP A 172 6.05 14.10 -11.34
CA ASP A 172 6.41 15.46 -11.71
C ASP A 172 6.96 16.20 -10.48
N VAL A 173 8.26 16.47 -10.48
CA VAL A 173 8.98 17.00 -9.32
C VAL A 173 8.54 18.43 -8.96
N ARG A 174 7.85 19.13 -9.88
CA ARG A 174 7.29 20.46 -9.62
C ARG A 174 6.15 20.42 -8.60
N TYR A 175 5.53 19.24 -8.41
CA TYR A 175 4.52 19.03 -7.38
C TYR A 175 5.11 18.56 -6.04
N LEU A 176 6.44 18.48 -5.90
CA LEU A 176 7.09 18.20 -4.62
C LEU A 176 7.34 19.52 -3.88
N ARG A 177 6.70 19.67 -2.73
CA ARG A 177 6.57 20.92 -1.97
C ARG A 177 7.81 21.18 -1.12
N THR A 178 8.34 20.14 -0.50
CA THR A 178 9.46 20.25 0.45
C THR A 178 10.82 20.00 -0.20
N PRO A 179 11.90 20.60 0.32
CA PRO A 179 13.26 20.34 -0.16
C PRO A 179 13.63 18.87 -0.09
N TYR A 180 13.41 18.22 1.06
CA TYR A 180 13.73 16.81 1.24
C TYR A 180 12.97 15.89 0.29
N ALA A 181 11.69 16.16 -0.01
CA ALA A 181 10.96 15.37 -1.00
C ALA A 181 11.64 15.39 -2.38
N ARG A 182 12.21 16.52 -2.80
CA ARG A 182 12.94 16.63 -4.07
C ARG A 182 14.27 15.87 -4.10
N GLN A 183 14.80 15.51 -2.93
CA GLN A 183 16.01 14.70 -2.77
C GLN A 183 15.72 13.19 -2.63
N LEU A 184 14.44 12.80 -2.56
CA LEU A 184 14.00 11.42 -2.36
C LEU A 184 13.50 10.74 -3.65
N VAL A 185 13.72 11.34 -4.83
CA VAL A 185 13.21 10.75 -6.08
C VAL A 185 13.84 9.40 -6.35
N THR A 186 15.17 9.31 -6.23
CA THR A 186 15.89 8.03 -6.40
C THR A 186 15.53 7.02 -5.32
N VAL A 187 15.36 7.47 -4.06
CA VAL A 187 14.88 6.62 -2.97
C VAL A 187 13.50 6.04 -3.26
N ALA A 188 12.57 6.83 -3.79
CA ALA A 188 11.24 6.36 -4.17
C ALA A 188 11.30 5.33 -5.31
N GLU A 189 12.17 5.53 -6.31
CA GLU A 189 12.39 4.58 -7.40
C GLU A 189 12.92 3.24 -6.87
N MET A 190 13.92 3.27 -5.98
CA MET A 190 14.49 2.08 -5.35
C MET A 190 13.49 1.35 -4.46
N LEU A 191 12.71 2.08 -3.64
CA LEU A 191 11.63 1.49 -2.84
C LEU A 191 10.60 0.76 -3.70
N PHE A 192 10.24 1.32 -4.85
CA PHE A 192 9.33 0.65 -5.79
C PHE A 192 9.95 -0.63 -6.35
N GLN A 193 11.22 -0.57 -6.79
CA GLN A 193 11.94 -1.72 -7.35
C GLN A 193 12.10 -2.87 -6.34
N GLU A 194 12.51 -2.59 -5.10
CA GLU A 194 12.68 -3.63 -4.09
C GLU A 194 11.36 -4.31 -3.72
N ILE A 195 10.29 -3.55 -3.55
CA ILE A 195 8.97 -4.13 -3.28
C ILE A 195 8.51 -4.98 -4.47
N SER A 196 8.71 -4.52 -5.69
CA SER A 196 8.37 -5.31 -6.88
C SER A 196 9.19 -6.59 -6.99
N GLN A 197 10.49 -6.54 -6.70
CA GLN A 197 11.37 -7.72 -6.71
C GLN A 197 10.96 -8.73 -5.64
N VAL A 198 10.68 -8.27 -4.41
CA VAL A 198 10.20 -9.14 -3.32
C VAL A 198 8.87 -9.80 -3.69
N GLU A 199 7.95 -9.07 -4.34
CA GLU A 199 6.70 -9.64 -4.82
C GLU A 199 6.91 -10.69 -5.91
N GLU A 200 7.83 -10.45 -6.84
CA GLU A 200 8.19 -11.39 -7.92
C GLU A 200 8.87 -12.64 -7.35
N ASP A 201 9.84 -12.49 -6.45
CA ASP A 201 10.52 -13.59 -5.78
C ASP A 201 9.55 -14.41 -4.92
N THR A 202 8.62 -13.74 -4.23
CA THR A 202 7.55 -14.40 -3.48
C THR A 202 6.63 -15.17 -4.43
N CYS A 203 6.32 -14.60 -5.59
CA CYS A 203 5.52 -15.27 -6.61
C CYS A 203 6.23 -16.51 -7.17
N ASN A 204 7.52 -16.39 -7.49
CA ASN A 204 8.35 -17.50 -7.96
C ASN A 204 8.46 -18.60 -6.90
N LYS A 205 8.68 -18.26 -5.62
CA LYS A 205 8.65 -19.22 -4.51
C LYS A 205 7.29 -19.89 -4.35
N VAL A 206 6.19 -19.14 -4.49
CA VAL A 206 4.84 -19.73 -4.50
C VAL A 206 4.64 -20.65 -5.69
N LEU A 207 5.17 -20.32 -6.87
CA LEU A 207 5.08 -21.15 -8.07
C LEU A 207 5.88 -22.45 -7.90
N GLU A 208 7.12 -22.36 -7.43
CA GLU A 208 7.96 -23.52 -7.09
C GLU A 208 7.30 -24.39 -6.02
N PHE A 209 6.74 -23.78 -4.99
CA PHE A 209 6.06 -24.50 -3.92
C PHE A 209 4.70 -25.06 -4.38
N SER A 210 3.95 -24.35 -5.22
CA SER A 210 2.62 -24.80 -5.62
C SER A 210 2.70 -25.94 -6.62
N GLY A 211 3.56 -25.90 -7.65
CA GLY A 211 3.64 -26.99 -8.64
C GLY A 211 2.25 -27.48 -9.10
N ASP A 212 1.98 -28.79 -9.02
CA ASP A 212 0.67 -29.40 -9.30
C ASP A 212 -0.37 -29.24 -8.15
N ARG A 213 0.01 -28.64 -7.03
CA ARG A 213 -0.81 -28.43 -5.82
C ARG A 213 -1.69 -27.20 -5.92
N PHE A 214 -1.68 -26.47 -7.03
CA PHE A 214 -2.57 -25.34 -7.24
C PHE A 214 -3.99 -25.81 -7.55
N CYS A 215 -4.96 -25.45 -6.70
CA CYS A 215 -6.36 -25.77 -6.92
C CYS A 215 -6.98 -24.78 -7.91
N SER A 216 -7.15 -25.20 -9.16
CA SER A 216 -7.86 -24.42 -10.18
C SER A 216 -9.33 -24.12 -9.84
N ARG A 217 -9.89 -24.81 -8.82
CA ARG A 217 -11.27 -24.62 -8.40
C ARG A 217 -11.45 -23.41 -7.49
N CYS A 218 -10.61 -23.28 -6.45
CA CYS A 218 -10.72 -22.24 -5.43
C CYS A 218 -9.58 -21.21 -5.46
N GLY A 219 -8.60 -21.39 -6.33
CA GLY A 219 -7.42 -20.51 -6.45
C GLY A 219 -6.43 -20.62 -5.27
N GLY A 220 -6.55 -21.67 -4.44
CA GLY A 220 -5.68 -21.91 -3.28
C GLY A 220 -4.60 -22.95 -3.55
N ILE A 221 -3.62 -23.07 -2.64
CA ILE A 221 -2.64 -24.17 -2.65
C ILE A 221 -3.16 -25.29 -1.76
N HIS A 222 -3.16 -26.52 -2.28
CA HIS A 222 -3.43 -27.71 -1.46
C HIS A 222 -2.30 -27.91 -0.44
N ILE A 223 -2.60 -27.65 0.83
CA ILE A 223 -1.77 -28.08 1.96
C ILE A 223 -2.31 -29.40 2.49
N ARG A 224 -1.48 -30.45 2.55
CA ARG A 224 -1.90 -31.79 2.93
C ARG A 224 -1.82 -32.05 4.44
N ASN A 225 -1.00 -31.29 5.17
CA ASN A 225 -0.86 -31.44 6.62
C ASN A 225 -0.23 -30.20 7.28
N ALA A 226 -0.23 -30.17 8.61
CA ALA A 226 0.31 -29.06 9.41
C ALA A 226 1.82 -28.82 9.18
N GLN A 227 2.60 -29.86 8.86
CA GLN A 227 4.03 -29.72 8.62
C GLN A 227 4.31 -29.05 7.27
N GLU A 228 3.51 -29.34 6.24
CA GLU A 228 3.53 -28.58 4.98
C GLU A 228 3.07 -27.13 5.18
N ALA A 229 2.09 -26.87 6.05
CA ALA A 229 1.68 -25.50 6.39
C ALA A 229 2.83 -24.71 7.04
N MET A 230 3.60 -25.34 7.93
CA MET A 230 4.76 -24.74 8.57
C MET A 230 5.90 -24.47 7.58
N GLN A 231 6.16 -25.38 6.64
CA GLN A 231 7.17 -25.19 5.59
C GLN A 231 6.79 -24.02 4.66
N VAL A 232 5.51 -23.85 4.34
CA VAL A 232 5.00 -22.68 3.62
C VAL A 232 5.24 -21.42 4.44
N ALA A 233 4.78 -21.39 5.69
CA ALA A 233 4.94 -20.23 6.57
C ALA A 233 6.41 -19.81 6.72
N GLU A 234 7.32 -20.78 6.87
CA GLU A 234 8.77 -20.58 6.98
C GLU A 234 9.38 -20.09 5.66
N ALA A 235 9.04 -20.70 4.52
CA ALA A 235 9.54 -20.29 3.20
C ALA A 235 9.12 -18.87 2.79
N PHE A 236 7.98 -18.40 3.30
CA PHE A 236 7.44 -17.06 3.04
C PHE A 236 7.71 -16.05 4.17
N GLY A 237 8.38 -16.45 5.26
CA GLY A 237 8.64 -15.57 6.40
C GLY A 237 7.37 -15.04 7.09
N ILE A 238 6.24 -15.72 6.91
CA ILE A 238 4.94 -15.31 7.46
C ILE A 238 4.83 -15.94 8.85
N GLY A 239 5.01 -15.14 9.89
CA GLY A 239 4.69 -15.56 11.26
C GLY A 239 3.27 -16.12 11.30
N LEU A 240 3.13 -17.34 11.82
CA LEU A 240 1.92 -18.18 11.88
C LEU A 240 0.63 -17.41 12.23
N VAL A 241 0.01 -16.79 11.22
CA VAL A 241 -1.42 -16.47 11.20
C VAL A 241 -1.94 -16.81 9.81
N LEU A 242 -1.94 -18.10 9.51
CA LEU A 242 -2.76 -18.60 8.42
C LEU A 242 -4.19 -18.66 8.94
N ASP A 243 -5.03 -17.72 8.53
CA ASP A 243 -6.47 -18.01 8.45
C ASP A 243 -6.64 -19.05 7.34
N THR A 244 -6.37 -20.32 7.67
CA THR A 244 -6.60 -21.44 6.77
C THR A 244 -8.10 -21.64 6.62
N CYS A 245 -8.74 -20.95 5.68
CA CYS A 245 -10.13 -21.27 5.36
C CYS A 245 -10.16 -22.59 4.58
N TYR A 246 -10.75 -23.62 5.16
CA TYR A 246 -11.02 -24.88 4.48
C TYR A 246 -12.10 -24.67 3.41
N CYS A 247 -11.86 -25.14 2.18
CA CYS A 247 -12.90 -25.19 1.15
C CYS A 247 -13.64 -26.52 1.26
N GLU A 248 -14.90 -26.49 1.69
CA GLU A 248 -15.73 -27.69 1.89
C GLU A 248 -15.99 -28.46 0.58
N GLU A 249 -15.90 -27.80 -0.59
CA GLU A 249 -16.10 -28.43 -1.90
C GLU A 249 -14.89 -29.23 -2.42
N CYS A 250 -13.68 -28.95 -1.93
CA CYS A 250 -12.44 -29.59 -2.42
C CYS A 250 -11.48 -30.08 -1.32
N GLY A 251 -11.76 -29.81 -0.05
CA GLY A 251 -10.91 -30.17 1.09
C GLY A 251 -9.59 -29.38 1.16
N CYS A 252 -9.50 -28.23 0.48
CA CYS A 252 -8.27 -27.45 0.36
C CYS A 252 -8.15 -26.41 1.49
N ALA A 253 -6.98 -26.24 2.11
CA ALA A 253 -6.69 -25.10 2.99
C ALA A 253 -6.33 -23.85 2.16
N ARG A 254 -7.04 -22.73 2.34
CA ARG A 254 -6.67 -21.45 1.72
C ARG A 254 -5.66 -20.72 2.60
N VAL A 255 -4.42 -20.57 2.14
CA VAL A 255 -3.43 -19.71 2.80
C VAL A 255 -3.71 -18.25 2.42
N GLY A 256 -4.56 -17.59 3.21
CA GLY A 256 -4.72 -16.13 3.28
C GLY A 256 -4.93 -15.35 1.96
N ASP A 257 -5.06 -14.04 2.09
CA ASP A 257 -5.22 -13.14 0.94
C ASP A 257 -3.96 -13.06 0.06
N ALA A 258 -2.78 -13.40 0.60
CA ALA A 258 -1.50 -13.44 -0.12
C ALA A 258 -1.51 -14.38 -1.34
N ILE A 259 -2.19 -15.53 -1.28
CA ILE A 259 -2.27 -16.45 -2.43
C ILE A 259 -3.28 -15.99 -3.49
N LYS A 260 -4.38 -15.34 -3.09
CA LYS A 260 -5.32 -14.73 -4.06
C LYS A 260 -4.64 -13.64 -4.89
N ILE A 261 -3.77 -12.85 -4.27
CA ILE A 261 -2.93 -11.81 -4.92
C ILE A 261 -2.01 -12.42 -5.96
N LEU A 262 -1.34 -13.50 -5.58
CA LEU A 262 -0.41 -14.21 -6.44
C LEU A 262 -1.12 -14.87 -7.62
N TYR A 263 -2.31 -15.44 -7.39
CA TYR A 263 -3.15 -15.99 -8.45
C TYR A 263 -3.57 -14.93 -9.48
N GLN A 264 -4.03 -13.75 -9.05
CA GLN A 264 -4.41 -12.67 -9.99
C GLN A 264 -3.22 -12.19 -10.83
N LYS A 265 -2.05 -12.00 -10.23
CA LYS A 265 -0.83 -11.64 -10.97
C LYS A 265 -0.39 -12.73 -11.97
N ILE A 266 -0.47 -14.01 -11.59
CA ILE A 266 -0.19 -15.14 -12.49
C ILE A 266 -1.16 -15.17 -13.69
N MET A 267 -2.44 -14.83 -13.46
CA MET A 267 -3.46 -14.75 -14.51
C MET A 267 -3.23 -13.59 -15.49
N GLU A 268 -2.68 -12.48 -15.00
CA GLU A 268 -2.41 -11.26 -15.78
C GLU A 268 -1.09 -11.30 -16.55
N THR A 269 -0.19 -12.24 -16.22
CA THR A 269 1.10 -12.39 -16.91
C THR A 269 0.89 -12.99 -18.32
N PRO A 270 1.22 -12.27 -19.41
CA PRO A 270 1.18 -12.82 -20.76
C PRO A 270 2.19 -13.97 -20.90
N ASP A 271 1.87 -14.97 -21.71
CA ASP A 271 2.75 -16.12 -22.03
C ASP A 271 3.11 -17.09 -20.88
N ASN A 272 2.53 -16.93 -19.69
CA ASN A 272 2.67 -17.92 -18.62
C ASN A 272 1.86 -19.20 -18.94
N PRO A 273 2.48 -20.41 -18.97
CA PRO A 273 1.78 -21.67 -19.24
C PRO A 273 0.64 -21.97 -18.26
N LEU A 274 0.76 -21.55 -17.00
CA LEU A 274 -0.29 -21.68 -15.99
C LEU A 274 -1.40 -20.64 -16.19
N GLY A 275 -1.06 -19.42 -16.59
CA GLY A 275 -2.04 -18.40 -17.00
C GLY A 275 -2.84 -18.82 -18.23
N ALA A 276 -2.19 -19.45 -19.23
CA ALA A 276 -2.87 -20.01 -20.39
C ALA A 276 -3.78 -21.18 -20.02
N ARG A 277 -3.34 -22.06 -19.11
CA ARG A 277 -4.11 -23.20 -18.62
C ARG A 277 -5.31 -22.77 -17.77
N ALA A 278 -5.17 -21.73 -16.95
CA ALA A 278 -6.24 -21.18 -16.14
C ALA A 278 -7.25 -20.35 -16.96
N ARG A 279 -6.79 -19.58 -17.97
CA ARG A 279 -7.68 -18.92 -18.96
C ARG A 279 -8.50 -19.93 -19.77
N ALA A 280 -7.89 -21.06 -20.18
CA ALA A 280 -8.61 -22.15 -20.85
C ALA A 280 -9.67 -22.80 -19.94
N ILE A 281 -9.43 -22.90 -18.63
CA ILE A 281 -10.39 -23.43 -17.65
C ILE A 281 -11.54 -22.45 -17.39
N ASP A 282 -11.27 -21.14 -17.34
CA ASP A 282 -12.32 -20.12 -17.20
C ASP A 282 -13.19 -20.01 -18.46
N GLU A 283 -12.63 -20.18 -19.67
CA GLU A 283 -13.43 -20.35 -20.88
C GLU A 283 -14.34 -21.59 -20.82
N ILE A 284 -13.85 -22.71 -20.27
CA ILE A 284 -14.66 -23.93 -20.07
C ILE A 284 -15.77 -23.69 -19.03
N ARG A 285 -15.50 -22.93 -17.96
CA ARG A 285 -16.49 -22.55 -16.95
C ARG A 285 -17.56 -21.62 -17.51
N LEU A 286 -17.18 -20.58 -18.26
CA LEU A 286 -18.09 -19.66 -18.93
C LEU A 286 -18.93 -20.37 -19.99
N ARG A 287 -18.36 -21.33 -20.73
CA ARG A 287 -19.11 -22.19 -21.64
C ARG A 287 -20.11 -23.06 -20.89
N ARG A 288 -19.73 -23.68 -19.77
CA ARG A 288 -20.66 -24.46 -18.93
C ARG A 288 -21.78 -23.60 -18.33
N ALA A 289 -21.49 -22.38 -17.88
CA ALA A 289 -22.52 -21.45 -17.37
C ALA A 289 -23.56 -21.06 -18.43
N LYS A 290 -23.19 -21.04 -19.72
CA LYS A 290 -24.13 -20.85 -20.84
C LYS A 290 -25.02 -22.06 -21.14
N TYR A 291 -24.68 -23.26 -20.66
CA TYR A 291 -25.49 -24.48 -20.85
C TYR A 291 -26.49 -24.73 -19.70
N TYR A 292 -26.44 -23.92 -18.64
CA TYR A 292 -27.33 -24.02 -17.46
C TYR A 292 -28.23 -22.79 -17.26
N ASN A 293 -28.38 -21.94 -18.29
CA ASN A 293 -29.42 -20.93 -18.41
C ASN A 293 -30.32 -21.25 -19.60
#